data_AF-A0A7X9DJ32-F1
#
_entry.id   AF-A0A7X9DJ32-F1
#
_cell.length_a   1.000
_cell.length_b   1.000
_cell.length_c   1.000
_cell.angle_alpha   90.00
_cell.angle_beta   90.00
_cell.angle_gamma   90.00
#
_symmetry.space_group_name_H-M   'P 1'
#
loop_
_entity.id
_entity.type
_entity.pdbx_description
1 polymer ?
#
loop_
_entity_poly.entity_id
_entity_poly.type
_entity_poly.pdbx_seq_one_letter_code
_entity_poly.pdbx_strand_id
1 'polypeptide(L)'
;MEKKAKKITFEDALEELEAIASKLESGELTLEQSIQYYERGVELAKFCRQKLEEAERKIEVLQKQPDGTVQKKSVKVKEDTGEIEDDEDIQGSLL
;
A
#
# COMPACT_ATOMS: atom_id res chain seq x y z
N MET A 1 -27.36 -6.21 22.87
CA MET A 1 -25.93 -6.60 22.76
C MET A 1 -25.37 -5.90 21.54
N GLU A 2 -24.58 -4.84 21.72
CA GLU A 2 -23.92 -4.15 20.61
C GLU A 2 -22.76 -5.01 20.09
N LYS A 3 -22.88 -5.53 18.88
CA LYS A 3 -21.76 -6.18 18.19
C LYS A 3 -20.78 -5.08 17.78
N LYS A 4 -19.72 -4.87 18.57
CA LYS A 4 -18.56 -4.07 18.12
C LYS A 4 -18.01 -4.72 16.86
N ALA A 5 -18.16 -4.03 15.72
CA ALA A 5 -17.52 -4.44 14.48
C ALA A 5 -16.02 -4.53 14.70
N LYS A 6 -15.45 -5.73 14.57
CA LYS A 6 -14.01 -5.95 14.67
C LYS A 6 -13.39 -5.25 13.45
N LYS A 7 -12.51 -4.28 13.68
CA LYS A 7 -11.77 -3.62 12.59
C LYS A 7 -10.84 -4.67 11.98
N ILE A 8 -10.87 -4.80 10.66
CA ILE A 8 -9.95 -5.66 9.92
C ILE A 8 -8.52 -5.11 10.02
N THR A 9 -7.55 -5.99 10.30
CA THR A 9 -6.11 -5.64 10.31
C THR A 9 -5.52 -5.76 8.91
N PHE A 10 -4.26 -5.35 8.73
CA PHE A 10 -3.56 -5.55 7.46
C PHE A 10 -3.36 -7.05 7.17
N GLU A 11 -2.94 -7.80 8.18
CA GLU A 11 -2.68 -9.22 8.11
C GLU A 11 -3.96 -10.00 7.80
N ASP A 12 -5.08 -9.67 8.47
CA ASP A 12 -6.39 -10.26 8.20
C ASP A 12 -6.83 -10.02 6.74
N ALA A 13 -6.61 -8.78 6.24
CA ALA A 13 -7.00 -8.41 4.88
C ALA A 13 -6.13 -9.08 3.81
N LEU A 14 -4.83 -9.26 4.10
CA LEU A 14 -3.89 -9.94 3.21
C LEU A 14 -4.22 -11.44 3.12
N GLU A 15 -4.46 -12.10 4.24
CA GLU A 15 -4.86 -13.52 4.28
C GLU A 15 -6.16 -13.75 3.51
N GLU A 16 -7.15 -12.87 3.69
CA GLU A 16 -8.41 -12.96 2.94
C GLU A 16 -8.18 -12.77 1.42
N LEU A 17 -7.32 -11.82 1.04
CA LEU A 17 -7.00 -11.56 -0.37
C LEU A 17 -6.30 -12.75 -1.03
N GLU A 18 -5.36 -13.41 -0.34
CA GLU A 18 -4.69 -14.61 -0.82
C GLU A 18 -5.67 -15.77 -1.01
N ALA A 19 -6.59 -15.96 -0.05
CA ALA A 19 -7.64 -16.97 -0.17
C ALA A 19 -8.58 -16.71 -1.35
N ILE A 20 -8.89 -15.44 -1.63
CA ILE A 20 -9.70 -15.05 -2.79
C ILE A 20 -8.95 -15.34 -4.09
N ALA A 21 -7.68 -14.97 -4.18
CA ALA A 21 -6.85 -15.25 -5.37
C ALA A 21 -6.81 -16.74 -5.67
N SER A 22 -6.57 -17.58 -4.64
CA SER A 22 -6.58 -19.03 -4.77
C SER A 22 -7.92 -19.59 -5.29
N LYS A 23 -9.05 -19.05 -4.83
CA LYS A 23 -10.38 -19.47 -5.32
C LYS A 23 -10.65 -19.03 -6.75
N LEU A 24 -10.20 -17.85 -7.16
CA LEU A 24 -10.33 -17.38 -8.54
C LEU A 24 -9.48 -18.23 -9.49
N GLU A 25 -8.30 -18.66 -9.04
CA GLU A 25 -7.39 -19.53 -9.80
C GLU A 25 -7.87 -20.98 -9.92
N SER A 26 -8.68 -21.47 -8.97
CA SER A 26 -9.16 -22.86 -9.01
C SER A 26 -10.11 -23.13 -10.18
N GLY A 27 -10.78 -22.11 -10.70
CA GLY A 27 -11.73 -22.23 -11.81
C GLY A 27 -13.03 -22.96 -11.46
N GLU A 28 -13.28 -23.26 -10.18
CA GLU A 28 -14.48 -23.97 -9.72
C GLU A 28 -15.68 -23.02 -9.47
N LEU A 29 -15.47 -21.72 -9.61
CA LEU A 29 -16.47 -20.69 -9.34
C LEU A 29 -17.38 -20.45 -10.54
N THR A 30 -18.66 -20.24 -10.25
CA THR A 30 -19.61 -19.70 -11.23
C THR A 30 -19.24 -18.25 -11.59
N LEU A 31 -19.75 -17.73 -12.72
CA LEU A 31 -19.49 -16.37 -13.15
C LEU A 31 -19.87 -15.33 -12.08
N GLU A 32 -21.09 -15.41 -11.54
CA GLU A 32 -21.53 -14.54 -10.45
C GLU A 32 -20.60 -14.59 -9.23
N GLN A 33 -20.15 -15.78 -8.83
CA GLN A 33 -19.23 -15.92 -7.70
C GLN A 33 -17.87 -15.30 -8.02
N SER A 34 -17.34 -15.51 -9.22
CA SER A 34 -16.07 -14.93 -9.66
C SER A 34 -16.11 -13.40 -9.62
N ILE A 35 -17.23 -12.80 -10.04
CA ILE A 35 -17.42 -11.35 -9.96
C ILE A 35 -17.42 -10.87 -8.51
N GLN A 36 -18.15 -11.54 -7.62
CA GLN A 36 -18.20 -11.19 -6.20
C GLN A 36 -16.82 -11.29 -5.52
N TYR A 37 -16.09 -12.38 -5.78
CA TYR A 37 -14.75 -12.57 -5.25
C TYR A 37 -13.77 -11.54 -5.79
N TYR A 38 -13.87 -11.20 -7.08
CA TYR A 38 -13.05 -10.16 -7.69
C TYR A 38 -13.30 -8.78 -7.04
N GLU A 39 -14.55 -8.36 -6.91
CA GLU A 39 -14.91 -7.09 -6.27
C GLU A 39 -14.34 -7.00 -4.84
N ARG A 40 -14.53 -8.07 -4.06
CA ARG A 40 -13.97 -8.16 -2.70
C ARG A 40 -12.45 -8.10 -2.71
N GLY A 41 -11.80 -8.80 -3.63
CA GLY A 41 -10.34 -8.78 -3.79
C GLY A 41 -9.82 -7.36 -4.09
N VAL A 42 -10.50 -6.61 -4.96
CA VAL A 42 -10.15 -5.21 -5.26
C VAL A 42 -10.28 -4.31 -4.03
N GLU A 43 -11.32 -4.48 -3.22
CA GLU A 43 -11.48 -3.73 -1.97
C GLU A 43 -10.34 -4.02 -0.98
N LEU A 44 -9.99 -5.29 -0.80
CA LEU A 44 -8.92 -5.72 0.10
C LEU A 44 -7.56 -5.22 -0.39
N ALA A 45 -7.26 -5.34 -1.68
CA ALA A 45 -6.02 -4.84 -2.26
C ALA A 45 -5.87 -3.32 -2.05
N LYS A 46 -6.95 -2.55 -2.22
CA LYS A 46 -6.97 -1.12 -1.94
C LYS A 46 -6.72 -0.83 -0.47
N PHE A 47 -7.34 -1.58 0.44
CA PHE A 47 -7.12 -1.45 1.88
C PHE A 47 -5.65 -1.73 2.25
N CYS A 48 -5.07 -2.82 1.75
CA CYS A 48 -3.68 -3.18 2.00
C CYS A 48 -2.72 -2.10 1.51
N ARG A 49 -2.93 -1.58 0.30
CA ARG A 49 -2.12 -0.47 -0.24
C ARG A 49 -2.18 0.77 0.65
N GLN A 50 -3.37 1.18 1.07
CA GLN A 50 -3.55 2.33 1.96
C GLN A 50 -2.83 2.15 3.31
N LYS A 51 -2.78 0.92 3.84
CA LYS A 51 -2.05 0.62 5.06
C LYS A 51 -0.54 0.69 4.90
N LEU A 52 -0.03 0.22 3.77
CA LEU A 52 1.39 0.36 3.44
C LEU A 52 1.78 1.84 3.27
N GLU A 53 0.99 2.63 2.52
CA GLU A 53 1.19 4.08 2.37
C GLU A 53 1.13 4.84 3.72
N GLU A 54 0.28 4.39 4.65
CA GLU A 54 0.20 4.95 6.01
C GLU A 54 1.48 4.61 6.81
N ALA A 55 1.97 3.38 6.71
CA ALA A 55 3.17 2.92 7.39
C ALA A 55 4.43 3.63 6.86
N GLU A 56 4.58 3.73 5.54
CA GLU A 56 5.69 4.41 4.88
C GLU A 56 5.80 5.88 5.31
N ARG A 57 4.68 6.63 5.26
CA ARG A 57 4.66 8.03 5.73
C ARG A 57 5.06 8.17 7.20
N LYS A 58 4.67 7.23 8.06
CA LYS A 58 5.08 7.25 9.48
C LYS A 58 6.59 7.05 9.61
N ILE A 59 7.17 6.12 8.84
CA ILE A 59 8.61 5.88 8.83
C ILE A 59 9.36 7.11 8.33
N GLU A 60 8.92 7.74 7.23
CA GLU A 60 9.53 8.97 6.73
C GLU A 60 9.54 10.11 7.75
N VAL A 61 8.45 10.29 8.49
CA VAL A 61 8.37 11.34 9.53
C VAL A 61 9.33 11.04 10.69
N LEU A 62 9.51 9.77 11.05
CA LEU A 62 10.42 9.35 12.11
C LEU A 62 11.90 9.46 11.70
N GLN A 63 12.24 9.15 10.44
CA GLN A 63 13.61 9.26 9.93
C GLN A 63 14.09 10.72 9.79
N LYS A 64 13.19 11.69 9.68
CA LYS A 64 13.50 13.12 9.55
C LYS A 64 13.88 13.83 10.86
N GLN A 65 14.18 13.13 11.96
CA GLN A 65 14.45 13.78 13.26
C GLN A 65 15.67 13.19 13.98
N PRO A 66 16.78 13.93 13.97
CA PRO A 66 17.40 14.36 15.23
C PRO A 66 17.59 15.89 15.40
N ASP A 67 17.34 16.71 14.36
CA ASP A 67 17.62 18.17 14.37
C ASP A 67 16.41 19.07 14.03
N GLY A 68 15.23 18.49 13.83
CA GLY A 68 13.97 19.22 13.70
C GLY A 68 13.65 19.81 12.32
N THR A 69 14.38 19.47 11.25
CA THR A 69 14.07 19.96 9.90
C THR A 69 13.37 18.93 9.01
N VAL A 70 12.13 19.22 8.61
CA VAL A 70 11.38 18.39 7.64
C VAL A 70 11.71 18.87 6.22
N GLN A 71 12.67 18.23 5.56
CA GLN A 71 12.80 18.39 4.11
C GLN A 71 11.78 17.50 3.39
N LYS A 72 10.86 18.12 2.64
CA LYS A 72 10.07 17.42 1.61
C LYS A 72 10.99 17.18 0.43
N LYS A 73 11.67 16.02 0.39
CA LYS A 73 12.06 15.48 -0.91
C LYS A 73 10.81 14.87 -1.51
N SER A 74 10.25 15.57 -2.49
CA SER A 74 9.19 15.05 -3.34
C SER A 74 9.84 13.97 -4.20
N VAL A 75 9.72 12.70 -3.84
CA VAL A 75 10.13 11.62 -4.75
C VAL A 75 9.18 11.67 -5.94
N LYS A 76 9.67 12.17 -7.08
CA LYS A 76 8.95 12.08 -8.34
C LYS A 76 9.25 10.71 -8.93
N VAL A 77 8.26 9.83 -8.88
CA VAL A 77 8.30 8.56 -9.60
C VAL A 77 7.72 8.81 -10.99
N LYS A 78 8.45 8.44 -12.04
CA LYS A 78 7.89 8.49 -13.40
C LYS A 78 6.77 7.45 -13.52
N GLU A 79 5.56 7.90 -13.81
CA GLU A 79 4.37 7.03 -13.94
C GLU A 79 4.53 5.94 -15.03
N ASP A 80 5.47 6.12 -15.97
CA ASP A 80 5.67 5.23 -17.12
C ASP A 80 6.68 4.09 -16.87
N THR A 81 7.68 4.29 -16.00
CA THR A 81 8.78 3.33 -15.81
C THR A 81 8.93 2.83 -14.39
N GLY A 82 8.30 3.47 -13.40
CA GLY A 82 8.48 3.15 -11.98
C GLY A 82 9.89 3.46 -11.44
N GLU A 83 10.73 4.12 -12.24
CA GLU A 83 12.06 4.54 -11.84
C GLU A 83 11.99 5.81 -10.96
N ILE A 84 12.82 5.83 -9.92
CA ILE A 84 13.03 6.99 -9.06
C ILE A 84 13.92 7.97 -9.86
N GLU A 85 13.45 9.21 -10.07
CA GLU A 85 14.35 10.27 -10.57
C GLU A 85 15.33 10.63 -9.44
N ASP A 86 16.57 10.15 -9.54
CA ASP A 86 17.67 10.64 -8.71
C ASP A 86 17.95 12.10 -9.10
N ASP A 87 17.61 13.04 -8.21
CA ASP A 87 18.04 14.45 -8.32
C ASP A 87 19.59 14.48 -8.32
N GLU A 88 20.20 14.67 -9.49
CA GLU A 88 21.65 14.89 -9.69
C GLU A 88 22.16 16.21 -9.05
N ASP A 89 21.34 16.93 -8.27
CA ASP A 89 21.64 18.30 -7.78
C ASP A 89 22.42 18.37 -6.44
N ILE A 90 23.03 17.29 -5.95
CA ILE A 90 23.95 17.34 -4.78
C ILE A 90 25.42 17.46 -5.22
N GLN A 91 25.70 17.94 -6.43
CA GLN A 91 27.04 18.44 -6.78
C GLN A 91 27.05 19.98 -6.83
N GLY A 92 27.15 20.62 -5.67
CA GLY A 92 27.51 22.04 -5.68
C GLY A 92 27.19 22.89 -4.46
N SER A 93 27.58 22.47 -3.25
CA SER A 93 28.08 23.45 -2.26
C SER A 93 28.70 22.73 -1.06
N LEU A 94 29.89 22.16 -1.27
CA LEU A 94 30.87 22.03 -0.20
C LEU A 94 31.78 23.25 -0.33
N LEU A 95 31.44 24.30 0.43
CA LEU A 95 32.43 25.26 0.89
C LEU A 95 33.20 24.64 2.05
#